data_AF-A0A382B6R1-F1
#
_entry.id   AF-A0A382B6R1-F1
#
_cell.length_a   1.000
_cell.length_b   1.000
_cell.length_c   1.000
_cell.angle_alpha   90.00
_cell.angle_beta   90.00
_cell.angle_gamma   90.00
#
_symmetry.space_group_name_H-M   'P 1'
#
loop_
_entity.id
_entity.type
_entity.pdbx_description
1 polymer ?
#
loop_
_entity_poly.entity_id
_entity_poly.type
_entity_poly.pdbx_seq_one_letter_code
_entity_poly.pdbx_strand_id
1 'polypeptide(L)'
;MKATIKIFLLIFIMTISCDMNTRLSTTELAEQVQVSMLETWEDQEIEGLEVKSLILVHKSDNEYSGVLNTIEDEEAHTYTVSVIYDGEYFSWEIIE
;
A
#
# COMPACT_ATOMS: atom_id res chain seq x y z
N MET A 1 17.72 -6.19 -22.82
CA MET A 1 18.68 -5.97 -21.72
C MET A 1 17.98 -6.39 -20.44
N LYS A 2 18.56 -7.29 -19.65
CA LYS A 2 17.93 -7.81 -18.43
C LYS A 2 18.06 -6.73 -17.36
N ALA A 3 17.01 -5.94 -17.15
CA ALA A 3 16.96 -4.99 -16.05
C ALA A 3 16.98 -5.81 -14.76
N THR A 4 18.10 -5.75 -14.05
CA THR A 4 18.25 -6.35 -12.73
C THR A 4 17.56 -5.39 -11.78
N ILE A 5 16.31 -5.72 -11.42
CA ILE A 5 15.53 -5.05 -10.38
C ILE A 5 16.36 -5.07 -9.11
N LYS A 6 16.86 -3.90 -8.70
CA LYS A 6 17.46 -3.71 -7.39
C LYS A 6 16.32 -3.30 -6.46
N ILE A 7 15.82 -4.28 -5.71
CA ILE A 7 14.90 -4.05 -4.59
C ILE A 7 15.62 -3.13 -3.60
N PHE A 8 15.21 -1.88 -3.55
CA PHE A 8 15.58 -0.94 -2.50
C PHE A 8 14.41 -0.91 -1.52
N LEU A 9 14.49 -1.75 -0.50
CA LEU A 9 13.51 -1.82 0.59
C LEU A 9 13.69 -0.56 1.46
N LEU A 10 12.93 0.51 1.17
CA LEU A 10 12.90 1.72 1.99
C LEU A 10 11.58 1.79 2.75
N ILE A 11 11.61 1.39 4.01
CA ILE A 11 10.51 1.55 4.96
C ILE A 11 10.56 3.00 5.46
N PHE A 12 9.59 3.83 5.05
CA PHE A 12 9.44 5.19 5.57
C PHE A 12 8.25 5.24 6.52
N ILE A 13 8.53 5.68 7.75
CA ILE A 13 7.61 5.70 8.89
C ILE A 13 7.24 7.16 9.14
N MET A 14 5.97 7.51 8.95
CA MET A 14 5.43 8.80 9.39
C MET A 14 4.78 8.64 10.77
N THR A 15 5.48 9.07 11.81
CA THR A 15 4.98 9.11 13.19
C THR A 15 4.01 10.29 13.37
N ILE A 16 2.71 10.04 13.39
CA ILE A 16 1.72 11.02 13.84
C ILE A 16 1.55 10.85 15.35
N SER A 17 2.15 11.76 16.11
CA SER A 17 2.04 11.80 17.57
C SER A 17 0.64 12.29 17.99
N CYS A 18 -0.23 11.36 18.39
CA CYS A 18 -1.27 11.60 19.40
C CYS A 18 -1.71 10.24 19.99
N ASP A 19 -1.53 10.09 21.29
CA ASP A 19 -1.84 8.92 22.14
C ASP A 19 -1.19 7.57 21.76
N MET A 20 -0.15 7.21 22.52
CA MET A 20 0.50 5.91 22.46
C MET A 20 -0.55 4.81 22.72
N ASN A 21 -0.72 3.89 21.75
CA ASN A 21 -1.52 2.65 21.72
C ASN A 21 -2.80 2.64 20.85
N THR A 22 -3.15 3.68 20.10
CA THR A 22 -4.28 3.56 19.16
C THR A 22 -3.83 2.96 17.84
N ARG A 23 -4.12 1.67 17.64
CA ARG A 23 -4.04 1.03 16.31
C ARG A 23 -4.95 1.76 15.35
N LEU A 24 -4.51 1.93 14.11
CA LEU A 24 -5.34 2.46 13.03
C LEU A 24 -6.55 1.57 12.82
N SER A 25 -7.68 2.17 12.50
CA SER A 25 -8.81 1.46 11.90
C SER A 25 -8.40 0.93 10.51
N THR A 26 -9.14 -0.06 10.01
CA THR A 26 -8.88 -0.64 8.68
C THR A 26 -8.96 0.42 7.56
N THR A 27 -9.82 1.43 7.70
CA THR A 27 -9.94 2.53 6.74
C THR A 27 -8.72 3.45 6.79
N GLU A 28 -8.30 3.86 7.99
CA GLU A 28 -7.10 4.69 8.15
C GLU A 28 -5.84 3.95 7.67
N LEU A 29 -5.74 2.64 7.93
CA LEU A 29 -4.67 1.81 7.40
C LEU A 29 -4.70 1.78 5.86
N ALA A 30 -5.88 1.64 5.25
CA ALA A 30 -6.01 1.64 3.80
C ALA A 30 -5.54 2.97 3.18
N GLU A 31 -5.90 4.10 3.80
CA GLU A 31 -5.44 5.43 3.35
C GLU A 31 -3.92 5.54 3.43
N GLN A 32 -3.29 5.09 4.52
CA GLN A 32 -1.83 5.15 4.67
C GLN A 32 -1.10 4.19 3.71
N VAL A 33 -1.63 2.99 3.48
CA VAL A 33 -1.08 2.07 2.50
C VAL A 33 -1.17 2.68 1.09
N GLN A 34 -2.29 3.29 0.74
CA GLN A 34 -2.45 3.96 -0.55
C GLN A 34 -1.46 5.11 -0.74
N VAL A 35 -1.24 5.94 0.29
CA VAL A 35 -0.22 7.00 0.25
C VAL A 35 1.17 6.39 0.04
N SER A 36 1.52 5.34 0.79
CA SER A 36 2.80 4.65 0.63
C SER A 36 3.00 4.06 -0.78
N MET A 37 1.95 3.52 -1.39
CA MET A 37 1.98 3.04 -2.78
C MET A 37 2.26 4.18 -3.76
N LEU A 38 1.56 5.31 -3.62
CA LEU A 38 1.75 6.47 -4.49
C LEU A 38 3.18 7.03 -4.39
N GLU A 39 3.70 7.19 -3.17
CA GLU A 39 5.10 7.62 -2.95
C GLU A 39 6.09 6.63 -3.59
N THR A 40 5.84 5.33 -3.44
CA THR A 40 6.68 4.27 -4.02
C THR A 40 6.71 4.30 -5.55
N TRP A 41 5.57 4.61 -6.18
CA TRP A 41 5.47 4.66 -7.65
C TRP A 41 5.96 5.97 -8.24
N GLU A 42 5.81 7.09 -7.52
CA GLU A 42 6.44 8.36 -7.86
C GLU A 42 7.97 8.21 -7.89
N ASP A 43 8.55 7.59 -6.86
CA ASP A 43 10.00 7.30 -6.79
C ASP A 43 10.48 6.34 -7.90
N GLN A 44 9.59 5.53 -8.46
CA GLN A 44 9.88 4.61 -9.57
C GLN A 44 9.63 5.21 -10.95
N GLU A 45 9.21 6.48 -11.03
CA GLU A 45 8.87 7.18 -12.27
C GLU A 45 7.78 6.45 -13.08
N ILE A 46 6.79 5.83 -12.41
CA ILE A 46 5.66 5.21 -13.08
C ILE A 46 4.67 6.29 -13.54
N GLU A 47 4.53 6.46 -14.85
CA GLU A 47 3.54 7.34 -15.48
C GLU A 47 2.26 6.58 -15.87
N GLY A 48 1.16 7.30 -16.09
CA GLY A 48 -0.08 6.72 -16.61
C GLY A 48 -0.94 5.94 -15.60
N LEU A 49 -0.49 5.86 -14.34
CA LEU A 49 -1.17 5.16 -13.25
C LEU A 49 -2.00 6.12 -12.39
N GLU A 50 -3.30 5.84 -12.25
CA GLU A 50 -4.20 6.53 -11.33
C GLU A 50 -4.83 5.55 -10.36
N VAL A 51 -4.65 5.72 -9.05
CA VAL A 51 -5.34 4.90 -8.04
C VAL A 51 -6.75 5.40 -7.84
N LYS A 52 -7.74 4.53 -8.03
CA LYS A 52 -9.17 4.83 -7.78
C LYS A 52 -9.59 4.51 -6.36
N SER A 53 -9.19 3.36 -5.84
CA SER A 53 -9.52 2.96 -4.48
C SER A 53 -8.62 1.83 -3.99
N LEU A 54 -8.40 1.81 -2.67
CA LEU A 54 -7.90 0.66 -1.95
C LEU A 54 -8.89 0.33 -0.83
N ILE A 55 -9.41 -0.89 -0.82
CA ILE A 55 -10.27 -1.38 0.26
C ILE A 55 -9.53 -2.51 0.95
N LEU A 56 -9.33 -2.40 2.26
CA LEU A 56 -8.75 -3.45 3.08
C LEU A 56 -9.82 -4.19 3.90
N VAL A 57 -9.59 -5.48 4.10
CA VAL A 57 -10.36 -6.34 5.01
C VAL A 57 -9.38 -7.00 5.96
N HIS A 58 -9.64 -6.87 7.26
CA HIS A 58 -8.88 -7.57 8.29
C HIS A 58 -9.15 -9.08 8.21
N LYS A 59 -8.09 -9.89 8.08
CA LYS A 59 -8.17 -11.35 8.02
C LYS A 59 -8.01 -11.97 9.40
N SER A 60 -6.79 -11.88 9.93
CA SER A 60 -6.39 -12.47 11.22
C SER A 60 -5.12 -11.83 11.72
N ASP A 61 -4.97 -11.67 13.04
CA ASP A 61 -3.80 -11.06 13.68
C ASP A 61 -3.43 -9.72 13.04
N ASN A 62 -2.28 -9.67 12.36
CA ASN A 62 -1.75 -8.49 11.70
C ASN A 62 -1.99 -8.50 10.18
N GLU A 63 -2.70 -9.49 9.65
CA GLU A 63 -2.89 -9.68 8.20
C GLU A 63 -4.19 -9.05 7.71
N TYR A 64 -4.09 -8.39 6.56
CA TYR A 64 -5.17 -7.74 5.83
C TYR A 64 -5.09 -8.13 4.35
N SER A 65 -6.25 -8.28 3.74
CA SER A 65 -6.39 -8.47 2.28
C SER A 65 -7.01 -7.23 1.69
N GLY A 66 -6.44 -6.74 0.60
CA GLY A 66 -6.91 -5.56 -0.11
C GLY A 66 -7.37 -5.86 -1.52
N VAL A 67 -8.28 -5.02 -2.01
CA VAL A 67 -8.56 -4.85 -3.43
C VAL A 67 -8.15 -3.44 -3.82
N LEU A 68 -7.20 -3.34 -4.74
CA LEU A 68 -6.73 -2.09 -5.32
C LEU A 68 -7.33 -1.94 -6.70
N ASN A 69 -7.96 -0.81 -6.98
CA ASN A 69 -8.44 -0.48 -8.32
C ASN A 69 -7.65 0.71 -8.87
N THR A 70 -7.14 0.57 -10.09
CA THR A 70 -6.36 1.59 -10.79
C THR A 70 -6.96 1.87 -12.17
N ILE A 71 -6.59 3.01 -12.75
CA ILE A 71 -6.64 3.23 -14.18
C ILE A 71 -5.20 3.31 -14.68
N GLU A 72 -4.88 2.51 -15.67
CA GLU A 72 -3.58 2.45 -16.35
C GLU A 72 -3.85 2.61 -17.84
N ASP A 73 -3.27 3.64 -18.47
CA ASP A 73 -3.46 3.91 -19.90
C ASP A 73 -4.94 3.91 -20.35
N GLU A 74 -5.81 4.52 -19.53
CA GLU A 74 -7.28 4.60 -19.71
C GLU A 74 -8.04 3.27 -19.50
N GLU A 75 -7.35 2.18 -19.14
CA GLU A 75 -7.95 0.88 -18.82
C GLU A 75 -8.04 0.67 -17.31
N ALA A 76 -9.14 0.07 -16.85
CA ALA A 76 -9.35 -0.22 -15.43
C ALA A 76 -8.71 -1.56 -15.05
N HIS A 77 -7.85 -1.55 -14.04
CA HIS A 77 -7.23 -2.74 -13.48
C HIS A 77 -7.64 -2.94 -12.02
N THR A 78 -7.73 -4.20 -11.62
CA THR A 78 -8.03 -4.60 -10.24
C THR A 78 -6.97 -5.57 -9.79
N TYR A 79 -6.34 -5.27 -8.66
CA TYR A 79 -5.29 -6.08 -8.06
C TYR A 79 -5.67 -6.55 -6.66
N THR A 80 -5.13 -7.70 -6.28
CA THR A 80 -5.18 -8.18 -4.90
C THR A 80 -3.94 -7.72 -4.15
N VAL A 81 -4.13 -7.09 -2.99
CA VAL A 81 -3.05 -6.59 -2.14
C VAL A 81 -2.99 -7.41 -0.85
N SER A 82 -1.78 -7.81 -0.44
CA SER A 82 -1.51 -8.29 0.93
C SER A 82 -1.00 -7.12 1.77
N VAL A 83 -1.51 -6.94 2.98
CA VAL A 83 -0.98 -5.96 3.93
C VAL A 83 -0.74 -6.64 5.28
N ILE A 84 0.43 -6.41 5.87
CA ILE A 84 0.74 -6.81 7.25
C ILE A 84 0.89 -5.52 8.06
N TYR A 85 0.20 -5.41 9.20
CA TYR A 85 0.21 -4.23 10.08
C TYR A 85 0.25 -4.65 11.56
N ASP A 86 1.32 -4.29 12.27
CA ASP A 86 1.56 -4.69 13.67
C ASP A 86 0.94 -3.74 14.71
N GLY A 87 0.33 -2.64 14.28
CA GLY A 87 -0.18 -1.59 15.15
C GLY A 87 0.65 -0.29 15.11
N GLU A 88 1.85 -0.35 14.56
CA GLU A 88 2.76 0.79 14.41
C GLU A 88 3.30 0.89 12.98
N TYR A 89 3.67 -0.26 12.40
CA TYR A 89 4.29 -0.40 11.10
C TYR A 89 3.48 -1.30 10.19
N PHE A 90 3.49 -0.99 8.90
CA PHE A 90 2.90 -1.85 7.88
C PHE A 90 3.86 -2.13 6.71
N SER A 91 3.59 -3.22 6.01
CA SER A 91 4.17 -3.57 4.72
C SER A 91 3.08 -4.07 3.79
N TRP A 92 3.22 -3.83 2.49
CA TRP A 92 2.25 -4.26 1.49
C TRP A 92 2.92 -4.91 0.28
N GLU A 93 2.17 -5.76 -0.42
CA GLU A 93 2.58 -6.44 -1.65
C GLU A 93 1.37 -6.60 -2.58
N ILE A 94 1.58 -6.40 -3.89
CA ILE A 94 0.59 -6.75 -4.92
C ILE A 94 0.82 -8.21 -5.32
N ILE A 95 -0.23 -9.03 -5.20
CA ILE A 95 -0.17 -10.48 -5.42
C ILE A 95 -0.60 -10.87 -6.84
N GLU A 96 -1.71 -10.30 -7.31
CA GLU A 96 -2.38 -10.61 -8.58
C GLU A 96 -2.94 -9.35 -9.20
#